data_AF-A0A848L494-F1
#
_entry.id   AF-A0A848L494-F1
#
_cell.length_a   1.000
_cell.length_b   1.000
_cell.length_c   1.000
_cell.angle_alpha   90.00
_cell.angle_beta   90.00
_cell.angle_gamma   90.00
#
_symmetry.space_group_name_H-M   'P 1'
#
loop_
_entity.id
_entity.type
_entity.pdbx_description
1 polymer ?
#
loop_
_entity_poly.entity_id
_entity_poly.type
_entity_poly.pdbx_seq_one_letter_code
_entity_poly.pdbx_strand_id
1 'polypeptide(L)'
;MERKWAFVIAGLLGGLLTLGLGRLIGGEAAGTSASAEREAAELRRLKQQVRELEASVAGSERLAREAQVTARAAQAAVGPRVETSPAPERGAGAVEPAGAGSPSAEGADAVPPEPTPEEVVARLDARFFGEEVDAAWSRDALPRAERLGVLLPRGARVVSLECRSSMCRLEMSHPSLESFQGFVREALLGTGNPWDGAFMASLKGNPALPGGVQAVAWLARAGVELTPDAVAGP
;
A
#
# COMPACT_ATOMS: atom_id res chain seq x y z
N MET A 1 16.48 38.14 -7.12
CA MET A 1 17.74 38.45 -7.83
C MET A 1 18.04 37.26 -8.74
N GLU A 2 17.15 36.93 -9.68
CA GLU A 2 17.14 35.63 -10.38
C GLU A 2 16.57 35.77 -11.80
N ARG A 3 17.41 36.13 -12.77
CA ARG A 3 17.01 36.14 -14.20
C ARG A 3 18.21 36.18 -15.15
N LYS A 4 19.13 35.21 -15.08
CA LYS A 4 20.26 35.11 -16.02
C LYS A 4 20.75 33.67 -16.26
N TRP A 5 19.89 32.72 -16.65
CA TRP A 5 20.35 31.37 -17.02
C TRP A 5 19.66 30.76 -18.26
N ALA A 6 19.06 31.58 -19.14
CA ALA A 6 18.26 31.09 -20.27
C ALA A 6 18.95 31.08 -21.64
N PHE A 7 20.25 31.37 -21.78
CA PHE A 7 20.84 31.67 -23.11
C PHE A 7 22.09 30.90 -23.55
N VAL A 8 22.50 29.81 -22.89
CA VAL A 8 23.78 29.13 -23.26
C VAL A 8 23.60 27.76 -23.96
N ILE A 9 22.40 27.19 -24.06
CA ILE A 9 22.20 25.84 -24.63
C ILE A 9 21.68 25.86 -26.09
N ALA A 10 22.12 26.84 -26.90
CA ALA A 10 21.70 26.95 -28.31
C ALA A 10 22.84 26.77 -29.33
N GLY A 11 24.05 26.38 -28.91
CA GLY A 11 25.25 26.45 -29.76
C GLY A 11 25.97 25.14 -30.12
N LEU A 12 25.51 23.97 -29.67
CA LEU A 12 26.26 22.70 -29.81
C LEU A 12 25.43 21.53 -30.39
N LEU A 13 24.58 21.81 -31.38
CA LEU A 13 23.79 20.79 -32.10
C LEU A 13 24.06 20.72 -33.61
N GLY A 14 25.12 21.36 -34.12
CA GLY A 14 25.32 21.53 -35.56
C GLY A 14 26.42 20.70 -36.25
N GLY A 15 27.19 19.86 -35.55
CA GLY A 15 28.56 19.55 -36.02
C GLY A 15 28.96 18.11 -36.35
N LEU A 16 28.20 17.07 -36.02
CA LEU A 16 28.77 15.69 -35.99
C LEU A 16 27.78 14.61 -36.45
N LEU A 17 27.08 14.80 -37.57
CA LEU A 17 26.10 13.83 -38.09
C LEU A 17 26.35 13.34 -39.53
N THR A 18 27.50 13.64 -40.16
CA THR A 18 27.73 13.31 -41.58
C THR A 18 28.84 12.31 -41.89
N LEU A 19 29.55 11.76 -40.90
CA LEU A 19 30.64 10.81 -41.14
C LEU A 19 30.43 9.49 -40.40
N GLY A 20 29.50 8.67 -40.89
CA GLY A 20 29.25 7.34 -40.32
C GLY A 20 28.40 6.36 -41.14
N LEU A 21 28.04 6.67 -42.39
CA LEU A 21 27.11 5.82 -43.19
C LEU A 21 27.79 4.69 -44.00
N GLY A 22 29.09 4.43 -43.82
CA GLY A 22 29.87 3.66 -44.81
C GLY A 22 30.08 2.15 -44.59
N ARG A 23 29.68 1.53 -43.46
CA ARG A 23 30.15 0.16 -43.14
C ARG A 23 29.19 -0.88 -42.53
N LEU A 24 27.88 -0.68 -42.54
CA LEU A 24 26.93 -1.62 -41.89
C LEU A 24 25.93 -2.34 -42.83
N ILE A 25 26.22 -2.49 -44.13
CA ILE A 25 25.24 -3.08 -45.09
C ILE A 25 25.50 -4.58 -45.38
N GLY A 26 26.49 -5.22 -44.74
CA GLY A 26 27.00 -6.53 -45.20
C GLY A 26 26.57 -7.80 -44.44
N GLY A 27 26.00 -7.74 -43.23
CA GLY A 27 25.90 -8.95 -42.37
C GLY A 27 24.66 -9.14 -41.50
N GLU A 28 23.69 -8.21 -41.49
CA GLU A 28 22.59 -8.21 -40.51
C GLU A 28 21.27 -8.84 -41.00
N ALA A 29 21.16 -9.24 -42.26
CA ALA A 29 19.89 -9.77 -42.79
C ALA A 29 19.49 -11.14 -42.19
N ALA A 30 20.44 -11.93 -41.67
CA ALA A 30 20.14 -13.24 -41.10
C ALA A 30 19.71 -13.20 -39.62
N GLY A 31 20.15 -12.20 -38.85
CA GLY A 31 19.89 -12.15 -37.40
C GLY A 31 18.51 -11.62 -37.02
N THR A 32 17.92 -10.76 -37.86
CA THR A 32 16.64 -10.10 -37.57
C THR A 32 15.45 -11.06 -37.67
N SER A 33 15.50 -12.04 -38.59
CA SER A 33 14.44 -13.04 -38.75
C SER A 33 14.29 -13.94 -37.51
N ALA A 34 15.40 -14.46 -36.99
CA ALA A 34 15.39 -15.32 -35.80
C ALA A 34 14.94 -14.58 -34.53
N SER A 35 15.25 -13.28 -34.41
CA SER A 35 14.76 -12.45 -33.30
C SER A 35 13.25 -12.22 -33.38
N ALA A 36 12.73 -11.92 -34.58
CA ALA A 36 11.30 -11.69 -34.78
C ALA A 36 10.46 -12.95 -34.50
N GLU A 37 10.96 -14.14 -34.84
CA GLU A 37 10.27 -15.41 -34.53
C GLU A 37 10.21 -15.68 -33.02
N ARG A 38 11.28 -15.38 -32.27
CA ARG A 38 11.31 -15.50 -30.81
C ARG A 38 10.32 -14.56 -30.15
N GLU A 39 10.30 -13.30 -30.58
CA GLU A 39 9.35 -12.31 -30.07
C GLU A 39 7.90 -12.70 -30.38
N ALA A 40 7.63 -13.21 -31.59
CA ALA A 40 6.30 -13.71 -31.97
C ALA A 40 5.88 -14.95 -31.18
N ALA A 41 6.81 -15.84 -30.80
CA ALA A 41 6.53 -16.97 -29.92
C ALA A 41 6.24 -16.52 -28.49
N GLU A 42 7.00 -15.56 -27.96
CA GLU A 42 6.80 -14.99 -26.63
C GLU A 42 5.45 -14.27 -26.53
N LEU A 43 5.10 -13.46 -27.54
CA LEU A 43 3.82 -12.78 -27.60
C LEU A 43 2.64 -13.75 -27.66
N ARG A 44 2.78 -14.89 -28.37
CA ARG A 44 1.75 -15.95 -28.38
C ARG A 44 1.59 -16.60 -27.01
N ARG A 45 2.70 -16.87 -26.33
CA ARG A 45 2.69 -17.42 -24.96
C ARG A 45 2.02 -16.46 -23.97
N LEU A 46 2.37 -15.17 -24.01
CA LEU A 46 1.76 -14.15 -23.16
C LEU A 46 0.26 -14.02 -23.43
N LYS A 47 -0.16 -14.00 -24.70
CA LYS A 47 -1.59 -13.98 -25.07
C LYS A 47 -2.34 -15.20 -24.55
N GLN A 48 -1.72 -16.38 -24.56
CA GLN A 48 -2.30 -17.58 -24.00
C GLN A 48 -2.45 -17.48 -22.47
N GLN A 49 -1.42 -16.98 -21.78
CA GLN A 49 -1.48 -16.75 -20.33
C GLN A 49 -2.57 -15.75 -19.94
N VAL A 50 -2.73 -14.65 -20.69
CA VAL A 50 -3.80 -13.67 -20.43
C VAL A 50 -5.18 -14.31 -20.56
N ARG A 51 -5.42 -15.11 -21.61
CA ARG A 51 -6.71 -15.81 -21.78
C ARG A 51 -6.99 -16.81 -20.65
N GLU A 52 -5.96 -17.48 -20.16
CA GLU A 52 -6.07 -18.41 -19.03
C GLU A 52 -6.40 -17.67 -17.73
N LEU A 53 -5.74 -16.54 -17.48
CA LEU A 53 -6.04 -15.65 -16.34
C LEU A 53 -7.46 -15.08 -16.41
N GLU A 54 -7.89 -14.61 -17.58
CA GLU A 54 -9.26 -14.12 -17.80
C GLU A 54 -10.31 -15.21 -17.53
N ALA A 55 -10.05 -16.45 -18.00
CA ALA A 55 -10.93 -17.59 -17.71
C ALA A 55 -10.97 -17.93 -16.22
N SER A 56 -9.83 -17.84 -15.52
CA SER A 56 -9.76 -18.05 -14.07
C SER A 56 -10.55 -16.99 -13.29
N VAL A 57 -10.44 -15.71 -13.67
CA VAL A 57 -11.19 -14.60 -13.05
C VAL A 57 -12.70 -14.75 -13.28
N ALA A 58 -13.12 -15.10 -14.50
CA ALA A 58 -14.53 -15.37 -14.78
C ALA A 58 -15.08 -16.53 -13.93
N GLY A 59 -14.25 -17.55 -13.66
CA GLY A 59 -14.57 -18.65 -12.77
C GLY A 59 -14.74 -18.22 -11.31
N SER A 60 -13.82 -17.41 -10.79
CA SER A 60 -13.87 -16.92 -9.41
C SER A 60 -15.07 -15.99 -9.17
N GLU A 61 -15.43 -15.14 -10.14
CA GLU A 61 -16.63 -14.30 -10.06
C GLU A 61 -17.92 -15.13 -9.98
N ARG A 62 -18.02 -16.23 -10.74
CA ARG A 62 -19.17 -17.13 -10.67
C ARG A 62 -19.30 -17.75 -9.27
N LEU A 63 -18.20 -18.27 -8.72
CA LEU A 63 -18.17 -18.83 -7.38
C LEU A 63 -18.54 -17.80 -6.30
N ALA A 64 -18.05 -16.56 -6.43
CA ALA A 64 -18.39 -15.48 -5.50
C ALA A 64 -19.89 -15.15 -5.53
N ARG A 65 -20.51 -15.14 -6.72
CA ARG A 65 -21.97 -14.94 -6.85
C ARG A 65 -22.76 -16.10 -6.24
N GLU A 66 -22.36 -17.34 -6.48
CA GLU A 66 -22.99 -18.53 -5.88
C GLU A 66 -22.90 -18.51 -4.34
N ALA A 67 -21.74 -18.14 -3.81
CA ALA A 67 -21.53 -17.97 -2.37
C ALA A 67 -22.42 -16.86 -1.80
N GLN A 68 -22.54 -15.71 -2.49
CA GLN A 68 -23.40 -14.61 -2.06
C GLN A 68 -24.89 -14.99 -2.05
N VAL A 69 -25.35 -15.75 -3.05
CA VAL A 69 -26.73 -16.27 -3.11
C VAL A 69 -26.98 -17.22 -1.93
N THR A 70 -26.05 -18.13 -1.66
CA THR A 70 -26.15 -19.07 -0.53
C THR A 70 -26.17 -18.34 0.81
N ALA A 71 -25.31 -17.33 0.99
CA ALA A 71 -25.27 -16.51 2.20
C ALA A 71 -26.59 -15.74 2.43
N ARG A 72 -27.20 -15.18 1.37
CA ARG A 72 -28.51 -14.52 1.47
C ARG A 72 -29.62 -15.50 1.82
N ALA A 73 -29.62 -16.70 1.25
CA ALA A 73 -30.59 -17.73 1.59
C ALA A 73 -30.47 -18.18 3.07
N ALA A 74 -29.24 -18.31 3.57
CA ALA A 74 -29.00 -18.61 4.99
C ALA A 74 -29.49 -17.47 5.91
N GLN A 75 -29.24 -16.21 5.55
CA GLN A 75 -29.75 -15.05 6.32
C GLN A 75 -31.29 -14.98 6.32
N ALA A 76 -31.96 -15.36 5.24
CA ALA A 76 -33.42 -15.41 5.19
C ALA A 76 -34.01 -16.57 6.03
N ALA A 77 -33.29 -17.69 6.14
CA ALA A 77 -33.70 -18.83 6.96
C ALA A 77 -33.54 -18.55 8.47
N VAL A 78 -32.55 -17.75 8.85
CA VAL A 78 -32.46 -17.16 10.19
C VAL A 78 -33.47 -16.00 10.25
N GLY A 79 -34.76 -16.34 10.33
CA GLY A 79 -35.83 -15.35 10.49
C GLY A 79 -35.57 -14.40 11.67
N PRO A 80 -36.33 -13.29 11.77
CA PRO A 80 -36.17 -12.31 12.83
C PRO A 80 -36.28 -13.02 14.19
N ARG A 81 -35.13 -13.29 14.80
CA ARG A 81 -35.07 -13.71 16.19
C ARG A 81 -35.56 -12.50 16.95
N VAL A 82 -36.83 -12.54 17.36
CA VAL A 82 -37.32 -11.67 18.42
C VAL A 82 -36.40 -11.96 19.59
N GLU A 83 -35.45 -11.05 19.80
CA GLU A 83 -34.67 -10.98 21.01
C GLU A 83 -35.66 -10.70 22.13
N THR A 84 -36.26 -11.76 22.68
CA THR A 84 -36.72 -11.75 24.05
C THR A 84 -35.48 -11.51 24.90
N SER A 85 -35.21 -10.23 25.15
CA SER A 85 -34.26 -9.73 26.12
C SER A 85 -34.48 -10.50 27.43
N PRO A 86 -33.57 -11.38 27.86
CA PRO A 86 -33.66 -11.95 29.19
C PRO A 86 -33.39 -10.82 30.17
N ALA A 87 -34.39 -10.53 31.01
CA ALA A 87 -34.27 -9.59 32.10
C ALA A 87 -33.05 -9.97 32.98
N PRO A 88 -32.28 -8.99 33.49
CA PRO A 88 -31.18 -9.26 34.39
C PRO A 88 -31.74 -9.75 35.74
N GLU A 89 -31.70 -11.06 35.98
CA GLU A 89 -31.88 -11.62 37.32
C GLU A 89 -30.69 -11.21 38.18
N ARG A 90 -30.98 -10.28 39.10
CA ARG A 90 -30.13 -9.85 40.19
C ARG A 90 -30.05 -10.98 41.23
N GLY A 91 -29.25 -12.01 40.94
CA GLY A 91 -28.98 -13.13 41.83
C GLY A 91 -27.82 -12.85 42.77
N ALA A 92 -28.13 -12.41 43.99
CA ALA A 92 -27.21 -12.46 45.11
C ALA A 92 -27.05 -13.94 45.55
N GLY A 93 -25.90 -14.53 45.25
CA GLY A 93 -25.55 -15.90 45.62
C GLY A 93 -24.11 -15.97 46.09
N ALA A 94 -23.89 -15.73 47.38
CA ALA A 94 -22.66 -16.08 48.05
C ALA A 94 -22.55 -17.61 48.12
N VAL A 95 -21.62 -18.20 47.37
CA VAL A 95 -21.10 -19.54 47.66
C VAL A 95 -19.60 -19.49 47.47
N GLU A 96 -18.91 -19.58 48.60
CA GLU A 96 -17.49 -19.85 48.74
C GLU A 96 -17.21 -21.31 48.40
N PRO A 97 -16.21 -21.60 47.54
CA PRO A 97 -15.52 -22.87 47.57
C PRO A 97 -14.07 -22.63 47.99
N ALA A 98 -13.78 -22.98 49.24
CA ALA A 98 -12.45 -23.30 49.70
C ALA A 98 -11.98 -24.60 49.02
N GLY A 99 -10.74 -24.62 48.53
CA GLY A 99 -9.98 -25.87 48.47
C GLY A 99 -9.16 -26.10 47.21
N ALA A 100 -7.87 -25.79 47.37
CA ALA A 100 -6.75 -26.63 46.96
C ALA A 100 -6.41 -26.75 45.46
N GLY A 101 -5.24 -26.16 45.15
CA GLY A 101 -4.40 -26.62 44.04
C GLY A 101 -4.04 -25.50 43.07
N SER A 102 -3.33 -24.48 43.54
CA SER A 102 -2.50 -23.67 42.64
C SER A 102 -1.30 -24.52 42.22
N PRO A 103 -1.19 -25.00 40.96
CA PRO A 103 0.12 -25.17 40.40
C PRO A 103 0.70 -23.76 40.29
N SER A 104 1.59 -23.44 41.24
CA SER A 104 2.55 -22.36 41.09
C SER A 104 3.48 -22.75 39.94
N ALA A 105 2.96 -22.71 38.72
CA ALA A 105 3.79 -22.60 37.55
C ALA A 105 4.28 -21.15 37.59
N GLU A 106 5.55 -20.98 37.94
CA GLU A 106 6.36 -19.84 37.53
C GLU A 106 6.22 -19.71 36.00
N GLY A 107 5.12 -19.08 35.58
CA GLY A 107 4.87 -18.69 34.22
C GLY A 107 5.86 -17.59 33.96
N ALA A 108 6.97 -17.93 33.30
CA ALA A 108 7.80 -16.95 32.64
C ALA A 108 6.87 -16.05 31.82
N ASP A 109 6.74 -14.80 32.25
CA ASP A 109 6.07 -13.73 31.50
C ASP A 109 6.71 -13.69 30.11
N ALA A 110 6.12 -14.42 29.17
CA ALA A 110 6.56 -14.45 27.80
C ALA A 110 6.24 -13.08 27.24
N VAL A 111 7.28 -12.24 27.12
CA VAL A 111 7.20 -10.93 26.46
C VAL A 111 6.52 -11.15 25.10
N PRO A 112 5.42 -10.45 24.80
CA PRO A 112 4.76 -10.57 23.52
C PRO A 112 5.77 -10.36 22.38
N PRO A 113 5.72 -11.17 21.32
CA PRO A 113 6.63 -10.99 20.20
C PRO A 113 6.48 -9.58 19.63
N GLU A 114 7.61 -8.94 19.30
CA GLU A 114 7.57 -7.66 18.59
C GLU A 114 6.89 -7.87 17.23
N PRO A 115 5.97 -6.97 16.86
CA PRO A 115 5.22 -7.13 15.63
C PRO A 115 6.12 -6.98 14.40
N THR A 116 5.86 -7.78 13.37
CA THR A 116 6.62 -7.65 12.12
C THR A 116 6.23 -6.37 11.37
N PRO A 117 7.08 -5.83 10.49
CA PRO A 117 6.75 -4.66 9.68
C PRO A 117 5.46 -4.83 8.87
N GLU A 118 5.18 -6.03 8.37
CA GLU A 118 3.96 -6.36 7.63
C GLU A 118 2.72 -6.31 8.54
N GLU A 119 2.83 -6.77 9.79
CA GLU A 119 1.75 -6.69 10.78
C GLU A 119 1.45 -5.24 11.18
N VAL A 120 2.48 -4.39 11.28
CA VAL A 120 2.30 -2.95 11.52
C VAL A 120 1.56 -2.30 10.34
N VAL A 121 1.97 -2.60 9.10
CA VAL A 121 1.30 -2.12 7.88
C VAL A 121 -0.16 -2.57 7.85
N ALA A 122 -0.42 -3.85 8.10
CA ALA A 122 -1.77 -4.40 8.11
C ALA A 122 -2.67 -3.74 9.16
N ARG A 123 -2.13 -3.45 10.36
CA ARG A 123 -2.88 -2.77 11.42
C ARG A 123 -3.23 -1.32 11.07
N LEU A 124 -2.29 -0.58 10.47
CA LEU A 124 -2.56 0.80 10.02
C LEU A 124 -3.54 0.84 8.85
N ASP A 125 -3.43 -0.09 7.91
CA ASP A 125 -4.40 -0.22 6.83
C ASP A 125 -5.79 -0.52 7.40
N ALA A 126 -5.90 -1.48 8.33
CA ALA A 126 -7.18 -1.78 8.99
C ALA A 126 -7.77 -0.56 9.71
N ARG A 127 -6.94 0.18 10.46
CA ARG A 127 -7.38 1.43 11.12
C ARG A 127 -7.85 2.46 10.09
N PHE A 128 -7.05 2.72 9.05
CA PHE A 128 -7.38 3.68 8.00
C PHE A 128 -8.68 3.35 7.28
N PHE A 129 -8.86 2.09 6.87
CA PHE A 129 -10.07 1.68 6.15
C PHE A 129 -11.31 1.58 7.06
N GLY A 130 -11.12 1.49 8.38
CA GLY A 130 -12.20 1.61 9.37
C GLY A 130 -12.64 3.05 9.67
N GLU A 131 -11.89 4.06 9.20
CA GLU A 131 -12.24 5.46 9.45
C GLU A 131 -13.37 5.97 8.54
N GLU A 132 -14.29 6.72 9.14
CA GLU A 132 -15.22 7.55 8.37
C GLU A 132 -14.48 8.68 7.64
N VAL A 133 -15.10 9.23 6.59
CA VAL A 133 -14.53 10.36 5.86
C VAL A 133 -14.97 11.67 6.51
N ASP A 134 -14.01 12.41 7.08
CA ASP A 134 -14.23 13.80 7.48
C ASP A 134 -13.96 14.70 6.25
N ALA A 135 -15.03 15.11 5.57
CA ALA A 135 -14.92 15.88 4.33
C ALA A 135 -14.31 17.28 4.52
N ALA A 136 -14.48 17.89 5.69
CA ALA A 136 -13.91 19.22 5.97
C ALA A 136 -12.40 19.09 6.14
N TRP A 137 -11.96 18.18 7.00
CA TRP A 137 -10.53 17.98 7.22
C TRP A 137 -9.82 17.41 5.99
N SER A 138 -10.42 16.44 5.30
CA SER A 138 -9.83 15.84 4.10
C SER A 138 -9.56 16.88 3.02
N ARG A 139 -10.47 17.85 2.85
CA ARG A 139 -10.31 18.96 1.89
C ARG A 139 -9.11 19.85 2.23
N ASP A 140 -8.86 20.09 3.51
CA ASP A 140 -7.74 20.91 3.98
C ASP A 140 -6.41 20.13 4.05
N ALA A 141 -6.48 18.81 4.28
CA ALA A 141 -5.34 17.93 4.38
C ALA A 141 -4.77 17.54 3.01
N LEU A 142 -5.65 17.33 2.01
CA LEU A 142 -5.24 16.84 0.69
C LEU A 142 -4.16 17.72 0.03
N PRO A 143 -4.29 19.06 -0.06
CA PRO A 143 -3.25 19.89 -0.69
C PRO A 143 -1.91 19.88 0.06
N ARG A 144 -1.90 19.58 1.37
CA ARG A 144 -0.66 19.41 2.15
C ARG A 144 0.02 18.09 1.81
N ALA A 145 -0.76 17.01 1.75
CA ALA A 145 -0.25 15.70 1.37
C ALA A 145 0.21 15.67 -0.11
N GLU A 146 -0.47 16.37 -1.02
CA GLU A 146 -0.05 16.50 -2.42
C GLU A 146 1.31 17.20 -2.57
N ARG A 147 1.63 18.17 -1.70
CA ARG A 147 2.95 18.83 -1.70
C ARG A 147 4.09 17.85 -1.38
N LEU A 148 3.84 16.80 -0.59
CA LEU A 148 4.82 15.73 -0.39
C LEU A 148 5.10 14.99 -1.70
N GLY A 149 4.08 14.79 -2.54
CA GLY A 149 4.23 14.17 -3.85
C GLY A 149 5.18 14.95 -4.79
N VAL A 150 5.23 16.28 -4.65
CA VAL A 150 6.16 17.13 -5.43
C VAL A 150 7.62 16.95 -4.99
N LEU A 151 7.84 16.52 -3.75
CA LEU A 151 9.17 16.22 -3.19
C LEU A 151 9.65 14.81 -3.52
N LEU A 152 8.90 14.06 -4.33
CA LEU A 152 9.33 12.72 -4.74
C LEU A 152 10.61 12.80 -5.61
N PRO A 153 11.59 11.92 -5.36
CA PRO A 153 12.79 11.83 -6.17
C PRO A 153 12.45 11.40 -7.61
N ARG A 154 13.35 11.72 -8.55
CA ARG A 154 13.17 11.39 -9.97
C ARG A 154 12.89 9.90 -10.16
N GLY A 155 11.82 9.58 -10.90
CA GLY A 155 11.40 8.21 -11.19
C GLY A 155 10.45 7.62 -10.15
N ALA A 156 10.30 8.25 -8.98
CA ALA A 156 9.21 7.93 -8.07
C ALA A 156 7.91 8.64 -8.50
N ARG A 157 6.77 8.06 -8.13
CA ARG A 157 5.45 8.62 -8.41
C ARG A 157 4.45 8.24 -7.32
N VAL A 158 3.48 9.12 -7.11
CA VAL A 158 2.29 8.82 -6.30
C VAL A 158 1.42 7.83 -7.06
N VAL A 159 1.01 6.76 -6.38
CA VAL A 159 0.07 5.74 -6.90
C VAL A 159 -1.34 6.08 -6.46
N SER A 160 -1.53 6.38 -5.18
CA SER A 160 -2.81 6.86 -4.64
C SER A 160 -2.59 7.77 -3.45
N LEU A 161 -3.55 8.66 -3.21
CA LEU A 161 -3.59 9.53 -2.05
C LEU A 161 -5.05 9.66 -1.60
N GLU A 162 -5.31 9.23 -0.37
CA GLU A 162 -6.65 9.26 0.24
C GLU A 162 -6.56 9.83 1.65
N CYS A 163 -7.47 10.73 2.02
CA CYS A 163 -7.59 11.25 3.38
C CYS A 163 -8.92 10.80 4.00
N ARG A 164 -8.88 10.39 5.27
CA ARG A 164 -10.04 9.90 6.04
C ARG A 164 -10.37 10.85 7.17
N SER A 165 -10.80 10.40 8.34
CA SER A 165 -11.11 11.31 9.45
C SER A 165 -9.83 11.71 10.19
N SER A 166 -8.89 10.82 10.42
CA SER A 166 -7.75 11.10 11.30
C SER A 166 -6.39 11.01 10.61
N MET A 167 -6.31 10.43 9.41
CA MET A 167 -5.05 10.35 8.67
C MET A 167 -5.24 10.30 7.16
N CYS A 168 -4.18 10.64 6.42
CA CYS A 168 -4.07 10.42 4.98
C CYS A 168 -3.14 9.24 4.71
N ARG A 169 -3.45 8.49 3.67
CA ARG A 169 -2.69 7.35 3.17
C ARG A 169 -2.15 7.69 1.79
N LEU A 170 -0.84 7.75 1.68
CA LEU A 170 -0.11 8.07 0.47
C LEU A 170 0.63 6.80 -0.01
N GLU A 171 0.14 6.18 -1.08
CA GLU A 171 0.86 5.10 -1.76
C GLU A 171 1.77 5.65 -2.86
N MET A 172 2.97 5.09 -2.96
CA MET A 172 4.00 5.55 -3.87
C MET A 172 4.73 4.36 -4.46
N SER A 173 5.24 4.54 -5.68
CA SER A 173 6.21 3.62 -6.27
C SER A 173 7.54 4.33 -6.45
N HIS A 174 8.63 3.70 -6.01
CA HIS A 174 10.00 4.19 -6.12
C HIS A 174 10.83 3.29 -7.05
N PRO A 175 11.83 3.83 -7.76
CA PRO A 175 12.71 3.02 -8.61
C PRO A 175 13.65 2.11 -7.80
N SER A 176 13.92 2.44 -6.53
CA SER A 176 14.80 1.69 -5.65
C SER A 176 14.49 1.94 -4.17
N LEU A 177 15.03 1.09 -3.29
CA LEU A 177 14.95 1.29 -1.84
C LEU A 177 15.65 2.59 -1.41
N GLU A 178 16.80 2.90 -2.00
CA GLU A 178 17.55 4.15 -1.73
C GLU A 178 16.71 5.38 -2.08
N SER A 179 15.97 5.33 -3.19
CA SER A 179 15.05 6.40 -3.58
C SER A 179 13.94 6.60 -2.55
N PHE A 180 13.36 5.53 -2.00
CA PHE A 180 12.38 5.62 -0.91
C PHE A 180 12.99 6.21 0.38
N GLN A 181 14.17 5.74 0.78
CA GLN A 181 14.86 6.27 1.96
C GLN A 181 15.21 7.76 1.81
N GLY A 182 15.61 8.18 0.61
CA GLY A 182 15.82 9.59 0.28
C GLY A 182 14.56 10.42 0.49
N PHE A 183 13.41 9.95 -0.03
CA PHE A 183 12.13 10.60 0.20
C PHE A 183 11.80 10.74 1.69
N VAL A 184 11.96 9.68 2.49
CA VAL A 184 11.68 9.76 3.94
C VAL A 184 12.55 10.81 4.62
N ARG A 185 13.86 10.84 4.33
CA ARG A 185 14.78 11.81 4.93
C ARG A 185 14.51 13.24 4.50
N GLU A 186 14.26 13.47 3.22
CA GLU A 186 14.19 14.81 2.65
C GLU A 186 12.78 15.41 2.74
N ALA A 187 11.74 14.62 2.48
CA ALA A 187 10.37 15.11 2.45
C ALA A 187 9.64 15.00 3.80
N LEU A 188 9.84 13.91 4.55
CA LEU A 188 9.11 13.67 5.81
C LEU A 188 9.90 14.12 7.05
N LEU A 189 11.21 13.94 7.06
CA LEU A 189 12.08 14.37 8.17
C LEU A 189 12.77 15.72 7.92
N GLY A 190 12.70 16.24 6.70
CA GLY A 190 13.35 17.50 6.33
C GLY A 190 12.66 18.73 6.94
N THR A 191 13.41 19.83 7.06
CA THR A 191 12.91 21.11 7.57
C THR A 191 11.84 21.77 6.69
N GLY A 192 11.72 21.32 5.44
CA GLY A 192 10.70 21.74 4.49
C GLY A 192 9.46 20.84 4.45
N ASN A 193 9.30 19.90 5.40
CA ASN A 193 8.15 19.00 5.43
C ASN A 193 6.84 19.83 5.54
N PRO A 194 5.93 19.75 4.55
CA PRO A 194 4.65 20.46 4.58
C PRO A 194 3.59 19.83 5.51
N TRP A 195 3.93 18.74 6.21
CA TRP A 195 3.03 17.99 7.08
C TRP A 195 3.36 18.21 8.57
N ASP A 196 2.38 18.71 9.33
CA ASP A 196 2.56 19.10 10.73
C ASP A 196 2.28 17.97 11.74
N GLY A 197 1.75 16.83 11.28
CA GLY A 197 1.35 15.70 12.14
C GLY A 197 2.38 14.58 12.20
N ALA A 198 2.08 13.58 13.04
CA ALA A 198 2.87 12.34 13.06
C ALA A 198 2.77 11.64 11.69
N PHE A 199 3.81 10.89 11.32
CA PHE A 199 3.78 10.05 10.14
C PHE A 199 4.42 8.69 10.41
N MET A 200 4.05 7.71 9.61
CA MET A 200 4.71 6.41 9.53
C MET A 200 4.83 6.02 8.06
N ALA A 201 5.99 5.54 7.65
CA ALA A 201 6.23 5.10 6.28
C ALA A 201 6.79 3.68 6.28
N SER A 202 6.32 2.84 5.37
CA SER A 202 6.75 1.45 5.25
C SER A 202 6.76 0.98 3.81
N LEU A 203 7.48 -0.11 3.55
CA LEU A 203 7.49 -0.79 2.26
C LEU A 203 6.29 -1.74 2.16
N LYS A 204 5.71 -1.85 0.97
CA LYS A 204 4.69 -2.86 0.66
C LYS A 204 5.36 -4.03 -0.06
N GLY A 205 5.29 -5.22 0.54
CA GLY A 205 5.82 -6.45 -0.05
C GLY A 205 7.35 -6.56 -0.01
N ASN A 206 7.91 -7.45 -0.83
CA ASN A 206 9.33 -7.74 -0.82
C ASN A 206 10.11 -6.78 -1.77
N PRO A 207 11.00 -5.92 -1.23
CA PRO A 207 11.78 -4.98 -2.05
C PRO A 207 12.84 -5.65 -2.92
N ALA A 208 13.13 -6.94 -2.73
CA ALA A 208 14.08 -7.69 -3.54
C ALA A 208 13.51 -8.11 -4.91
N LEU A 209 12.21 -7.92 -5.16
CA LEU A 209 11.60 -8.26 -6.44
C LEU A 209 11.94 -7.21 -7.51
N PRO A 210 12.22 -7.63 -8.76
CA PRO A 210 12.40 -6.71 -9.87
C PRO A 210 11.09 -5.97 -10.18
N GLY A 211 11.16 -4.66 -10.41
CA GLY A 211 9.97 -3.83 -10.73
C GLY A 211 9.82 -2.53 -9.93
N GLY A 212 10.81 -2.19 -9.10
CA GLY A 212 10.74 -1.03 -8.20
C GLY A 212 10.10 -1.39 -6.85
N VAL A 213 10.12 -0.44 -5.93
CA VAL A 213 9.68 -0.62 -4.55
C VAL A 213 8.36 0.11 -4.35
N GLN A 214 7.35 -0.59 -3.86
CA GLN A 214 6.10 0.04 -3.43
C GLN A 214 6.23 0.45 -1.97
N ALA A 215 5.76 1.65 -1.65
CA ALA A 215 5.79 2.20 -0.32
C ALA A 215 4.45 2.85 0.02
N VAL A 216 4.16 2.94 1.31
CA VAL A 216 3.00 3.62 1.85
C VAL A 216 3.43 4.50 3.01
N ALA A 217 2.88 5.70 3.06
CA ALA A 217 3.00 6.60 4.18
C ALA A 217 1.61 6.93 4.74
N TRP A 218 1.45 6.78 6.06
CA TRP A 218 0.31 7.29 6.80
C TRP A 218 0.71 8.60 7.45
N LEU A 219 -0.11 9.62 7.21
CA LEU A 219 0.11 11.00 7.61
C LEU A 219 -1.04 11.37 8.55
N ALA A 220 -0.80 11.34 9.86
CA ALA A 220 -1.83 11.64 10.85
C ALA A 220 -2.15 13.12 10.92
N ARG A 221 -3.41 13.44 11.20
CA ARG A 221 -3.86 14.77 11.64
C ARG A 221 -2.99 15.22 12.82
N ALA A 222 -2.70 16.52 12.89
CA ALA A 222 -1.96 17.08 14.02
C ALA A 222 -2.63 16.71 15.36
N GLY A 223 -1.83 16.24 16.32
CA GLY A 223 -2.29 15.76 17.62
C GLY A 223 -2.83 14.32 17.63
N VAL A 224 -2.95 13.65 16.49
CA VAL A 224 -3.32 12.23 16.42
C VAL A 224 -2.07 11.37 16.41
N GLU A 225 -2.04 10.35 17.28
CA GLU A 225 -0.93 9.42 17.39
C GLU A 225 -1.10 8.23 16.42
N LEU A 226 0.01 7.86 15.78
CA LEU A 226 0.14 6.67 14.93
C LEU A 226 0.75 5.53 15.73
N THR A 227 0.09 5.11 16.81
CA THR A 227 0.46 3.88 17.51
C THR A 227 -0.14 2.68 16.79
N PRO A 228 0.65 1.63 16.52
CA PRO A 228 0.13 0.38 15.97
C PRO A 228 -0.73 -0.41 16.97
N ASP A 229 -0.70 -0.03 18.25
CA ASP A 229 -1.29 -0.82 19.35
C ASP A 229 -2.64 -0.28 19.86
N ALA A 230 -3.14 0.81 19.30
CA ALA A 230 -4.46 1.34 19.66
C ALA A 230 -5.59 0.53 19.02
N VAL A 231 -5.67 -0.76 19.35
CA VAL A 231 -6.95 -1.47 19.31
C VAL A 231 -7.76 -0.85 20.43
N ALA A 232 -8.75 -0.04 20.07
CA ALA A 232 -9.76 0.39 21.02
C ALA A 232 -10.36 -0.89 21.63
N GLY A 233 -10.05 -1.14 22.91
CA GLY A 233 -10.74 -2.16 23.68
C GLY A 233 -12.25 -1.89 23.65
N PRO A 234 -13.07 -2.94 23.70
CA PRO A 234 -14.53 -2.84 23.56
C PRO A 234 -15.17 -1.90 24.59
#